data_AF-A0A9D2AY95-F1
#
_entry.id   AF-A0A9D2AY95-F1
#
_cell.length_a   1.000
_cell.length_b   1.000
_cell.length_c   1.000
_cell.angle_alpha   90.00
_cell.angle_beta   90.00
_cell.angle_gamma   90.00
#
_symmetry.space_group_name_H-M   'P 1'
#
loop_
_entity.id
_entity.type
_entity.pdbx_description
1 polymer ?
#
loop_
_entity_poly.entity_id
_entity_poly.type
_entity_poly.pdbx_seq_one_letter_code
_entity_poly.pdbx_strand_id
1 'polypeptide(L)'
;QSENVSEIRQLYSLRSQLVKSRRRLRAGEHAWGQMPMQSISVNRVLQASLDALDEQIKAVEEEMAVIIKSDEELSENYQLAVSVMGVGLVIATDLIIKTGNFKTIDTARKAASYAGVCPFPNASGNMVGKSRTSPFADKELKSLLYMGAKSAVKHNKEYRLYYQKKQQEGKPHYLIMNNAMNKLLRTIYSVVNSKTPYRRDYICLDPREREINENDKGSKKIVA
;
A
#
# COMPACT_ATOMS: atom_id res chain seq x y z
N GLN A 1 3.95 23.12 6.14
CA GLN A 1 3.04 21.95 6.04
C GLN A 1 1.68 22.44 6.53
N SER A 2 0.58 22.06 5.87
CA SER A 2 -0.76 22.47 6.33
C SER A 2 -1.06 21.88 7.70
N GLU A 3 -1.82 22.62 8.52
CA GLU A 3 -2.21 22.23 9.88
C GLU A 3 -2.91 20.86 9.89
N ASN A 4 -3.86 20.66 8.95
CA ASN A 4 -4.59 19.41 8.74
C ASN A 4 -3.66 18.19 8.54
N VAL A 5 -2.57 18.33 7.78
CA VAL A 5 -1.63 17.21 7.54
C VAL A 5 -0.83 16.86 8.80
N SER A 6 -0.54 17.85 9.64
CA SER A 6 0.13 17.63 10.92
C SER A 6 -0.79 16.91 11.90
N GLU A 7 -2.05 17.31 11.99
CA GLU A 7 -3.06 16.67 12.81
C GLU A 7 -3.31 15.22 12.38
N ILE A 8 -3.53 14.98 11.07
CA ILE A 8 -3.67 13.62 10.51
C ILE A 8 -2.45 12.76 10.84
N ARG A 9 -1.23 13.32 10.83
CA ARG A 9 -0.01 12.60 11.21
C ARG A 9 -0.03 12.17 12.67
N GLN A 10 -0.51 13.02 13.58
CA GLN A 10 -0.64 12.68 15.00
C GLN A 10 -1.67 11.56 15.20
N LEU A 11 -2.84 11.67 14.59
CA LEU A 11 -3.88 10.64 14.63
C LEU A 11 -3.39 9.31 14.05
N TYR A 12 -2.67 9.34 12.92
CA TYR A 12 -2.08 8.16 12.31
C TYR A 12 -1.05 7.48 13.24
N SER A 13 -0.21 8.28 13.92
CA SER A 13 0.76 7.77 14.89
C SER A 13 0.05 7.09 16.07
N LEU A 14 -0.97 7.74 16.64
CA LEU A 14 -1.78 7.18 17.73
C LEU A 14 -2.45 5.87 17.29
N ARG A 15 -3.07 5.85 16.12
CA ARG A 15 -3.63 4.64 15.51
C ARG A 15 -2.59 3.51 15.42
N SER A 16 -1.38 3.80 14.94
CA SER A 16 -0.29 2.81 14.84
C SER A 16 0.08 2.23 16.22
N GLN A 17 0.09 3.06 17.26
CA GLN A 17 0.32 2.63 18.64
C GLN A 17 -0.82 1.73 19.16
N LEU A 18 -2.08 2.14 18.98
CA LEU A 18 -3.26 1.35 19.38
C LEU A 18 -3.29 -0.02 18.69
N VAL A 19 -3.02 -0.07 17.38
CA VAL A 19 -2.95 -1.32 16.62
C VAL A 19 -1.83 -2.23 17.13
N LYS A 20 -0.67 -1.68 17.53
CA LYS A 20 0.42 -2.46 18.14
C LYS A 20 0.02 -3.02 19.51
N SER A 21 -0.65 -2.23 20.34
CA SER A 21 -1.17 -2.67 21.64
C SER A 21 -2.20 -3.79 21.48
N ARG A 22 -3.17 -3.62 20.58
CA ARG A 22 -4.16 -4.66 20.24
C ARG A 22 -3.49 -5.94 19.76
N ARG A 23 -2.50 -5.84 18.86
CA ARG A 23 -1.75 -7.00 18.37
C ARG A 23 -1.03 -7.74 19.50
N ARG A 24 -0.44 -7.01 20.46
CA ARG A 24 0.24 -7.61 21.63
C ARG A 24 -0.75 -8.40 22.49
N LEU A 25 -1.92 -7.83 22.77
CA LEU A 25 -2.95 -8.49 23.57
C LEU A 25 -3.50 -9.74 22.85
N ARG A 26 -3.79 -9.67 21.55
CA ARG A 26 -4.23 -10.84 20.76
C ARG A 26 -3.16 -11.95 20.69
N ALA A 27 -1.88 -11.58 20.64
CA ALA A 27 -0.81 -12.58 20.68
C ALA A 27 -0.76 -13.29 22.04
N GLY A 28 -0.97 -12.55 23.13
CA GLY A 28 -1.10 -13.10 24.48
C GLY A 28 -2.33 -14.02 24.61
N GLU A 29 -3.48 -13.57 24.11
CA GLU A 29 -4.73 -14.34 24.06
C GLU A 29 -4.53 -15.72 23.42
N HIS A 30 -3.92 -15.75 22.23
CA HIS A 30 -3.67 -17.01 21.51
C HIS A 30 -2.71 -17.92 22.27
N ALA A 31 -1.69 -17.37 22.94
CA ALA A 31 -0.77 -18.15 23.76
C ALA A 31 -1.46 -18.75 25.00
N TRP A 32 -2.30 -17.97 25.69
CA TRP A 32 -3.07 -18.42 26.84
C TRP A 32 -4.17 -19.42 26.45
N GLY A 33 -4.76 -19.27 25.26
CA GLY A 33 -5.75 -20.20 24.73
C GLY A 33 -5.24 -21.63 24.54
N GLN A 34 -3.92 -21.81 24.40
CA GLN A 34 -3.28 -23.13 24.29
C GLN A 34 -2.87 -23.73 25.65
N MET A 35 -3.01 -22.97 26.74
CA MET A 35 -2.68 -23.46 28.08
C MET A 35 -3.82 -24.32 28.64
N PRO A 36 -3.50 -25.39 29.40
CA PRO A 36 -4.51 -26.28 29.97
C PRO A 36 -5.36 -25.61 31.05
N MET A 37 -4.82 -24.61 31.75
CA MET A 37 -5.55 -23.80 32.71
C MET A 37 -5.87 -22.43 32.11
N GLN A 38 -7.15 -22.07 32.07
CA GLN A 38 -7.62 -20.77 31.61
C GLN A 38 -8.41 -20.08 32.72
N SER A 39 -7.99 -18.88 33.08
CA SER A 39 -8.73 -18.07 34.05
C SER A 39 -9.86 -17.30 33.34
N ILE A 40 -11.10 -17.55 33.77
CA ILE A 40 -12.29 -16.88 33.25
C ILE A 40 -12.21 -15.37 33.44
N SER A 41 -11.69 -14.90 34.58
CA SER A 41 -11.56 -13.47 34.88
C SER A 41 -10.53 -12.79 33.97
N VAL A 42 -9.39 -13.45 33.71
CA VAL A 42 -8.36 -12.93 32.78
C VAL A 42 -8.92 -12.81 31.37
N ASN A 43 -9.59 -13.85 30.86
CA ASN A 43 -10.18 -13.82 29.53
C ASN A 43 -11.24 -12.72 29.40
N ARG A 44 -12.07 -12.50 30.43
CA ARG A 44 -13.07 -11.43 30.43
C ARG A 44 -12.44 -10.04 30.34
N VAL A 45 -11.42 -9.76 31.16
CA VAL A 45 -10.72 -8.46 31.16
C VAL A 45 -9.98 -8.24 29.84
N LEU A 46 -9.39 -9.31 29.28
CA LEU A 46 -8.72 -9.27 27.99
C LEU A 46 -9.67 -8.93 26.86
N GLN A 47 -10.84 -9.59 26.78
CA GLN A 47 -11.85 -9.28 25.76
C GLN A 47 -12.31 -7.83 25.89
N ALA A 48 -12.68 -7.37 27.09
CA ALA A 48 -13.08 -5.99 27.31
C ALA A 48 -11.98 -4.98 26.89
N SER A 49 -10.71 -5.31 27.11
CA SER A 49 -9.58 -4.47 26.66
C SER A 49 -9.43 -4.48 25.14
N LEU A 50 -9.64 -5.61 24.48
CA LEU A 50 -9.59 -5.73 23.02
C LEU A 50 -10.74 -4.95 22.37
N ASP A 51 -11.96 -5.05 22.91
CA ASP A 51 -13.13 -4.34 22.42
C ASP A 51 -12.94 -2.81 22.55
N ALA A 52 -12.45 -2.34 23.69
CA ALA A 52 -12.16 -0.93 23.91
C ALA A 52 -11.09 -0.41 22.92
N LEU A 53 -10.04 -1.20 22.66
CA LEU A 53 -9.02 -0.84 21.65
C LEU A 53 -9.60 -0.82 20.23
N ASP A 54 -10.48 -1.76 19.89
CA ASP A 54 -11.13 -1.80 18.58
C ASP A 54 -12.06 -0.60 18.38
N GLU A 55 -12.78 -0.16 19.41
CA GLU A 55 -13.59 1.07 19.38
C GLU A 55 -12.73 2.33 19.25
N GLN A 56 -11.66 2.46 20.03
CA GLN A 56 -10.72 3.59 19.93
C GLN A 56 -10.06 3.68 18.56
N ILE A 57 -9.67 2.54 17.97
CA ILE A 57 -9.09 2.52 16.62
C ILE A 57 -10.11 3.03 15.59
N LYS A 58 -11.38 2.62 15.69
CA LYS A 58 -12.44 3.09 14.77
C LYS A 58 -12.67 4.59 14.92
N ALA A 59 -12.78 5.09 16.15
CA ALA A 59 -12.98 6.51 16.41
C ALA A 59 -11.87 7.37 15.78
N VAL A 60 -10.60 6.95 15.93
CA VAL A 60 -9.46 7.63 15.30
C VAL A 60 -9.51 7.54 13.78
N GLU A 61 -9.89 6.39 13.21
CA GLU A 61 -10.03 6.22 11.76
C GLU A 61 -11.15 7.11 11.18
N GLU A 62 -12.25 7.29 11.91
CA GLU A 62 -13.35 8.18 11.54
C GLU A 62 -12.94 9.65 11.58
N GLU A 63 -12.27 10.08 12.66
CA GLU A 63 -11.74 11.44 12.80
C GLU A 63 -10.75 11.78 11.69
N MET A 64 -9.82 10.87 11.37
CA MET A 64 -8.94 11.01 10.22
C MET A 64 -9.70 11.19 8.91
N ALA A 65 -10.79 10.43 8.71
CA ALA A 65 -11.61 10.55 7.51
C ALA A 65 -12.36 11.87 7.42
N VAL A 66 -12.76 12.46 8.55
CA VAL A 66 -13.39 13.79 8.62
C VAL A 66 -12.41 14.87 8.20
N ILE A 67 -11.19 14.86 8.74
CA ILE A 67 -10.16 15.87 8.40
C ILE A 67 -9.72 15.74 6.94
N ILE A 68 -9.64 14.52 6.40
CA ILE A 68 -9.34 14.32 4.98
C ILE A 68 -10.44 14.90 4.09
N LYS A 69 -11.71 14.83 4.51
CA LYS A 69 -12.86 15.35 3.75
C LYS A 69 -13.02 16.88 3.86
N SER A 70 -12.53 17.51 4.92
CA SER A 70 -12.66 18.95 5.11
C SER A 70 -11.76 19.77 4.18
N ASP A 71 -10.65 19.18 3.72
CA ASP A 71 -9.73 19.78 2.77
C ASP A 71 -9.98 19.19 1.37
N GLU A 72 -10.40 20.03 0.43
CA GLU A 72 -10.80 19.62 -0.92
C GLU A 72 -9.66 18.95 -1.70
N GLU A 73 -8.43 19.47 -1.57
CA GLU A 73 -7.26 18.92 -2.28
C GLU A 73 -6.83 17.57 -1.68
N LEU A 74 -6.89 17.43 -0.36
CA LEU A 74 -6.61 16.15 0.31
C LEU A 74 -7.68 15.11 -0.05
N SER A 75 -8.95 15.52 -0.02
CA SER A 75 -10.10 14.67 -0.33
C SER A 75 -10.02 14.12 -1.76
N GLU A 76 -9.70 14.97 -2.75
CA GLU A 76 -9.57 14.56 -4.13
C GLU A 76 -8.45 13.53 -4.32
N ASN A 77 -7.24 13.84 -3.83
CA ASN A 77 -6.10 12.93 -3.95
C ASN A 77 -6.32 11.62 -3.17
N TYR A 78 -7.00 11.68 -2.03
CA TYR A 78 -7.39 10.52 -1.25
C TYR A 78 -8.37 9.63 -2.02
N GLN A 79 -9.43 10.19 -2.60
CA GLN A 79 -10.41 9.44 -3.39
C GLN A 79 -9.77 8.77 -4.61
N LEU A 80 -8.88 9.49 -5.29
CA LEU A 80 -8.10 8.96 -6.40
C LEU A 80 -7.21 7.80 -5.96
N ALA A 81 -6.49 7.92 -4.84
CA ALA A 81 -5.66 6.85 -4.32
C ALA A 81 -6.48 5.60 -3.92
N VAL A 82 -7.61 5.79 -3.22
CA VAL A 82 -8.50 4.71 -2.78
C VAL A 82 -9.22 4.01 -3.94
N SER A 83 -9.38 4.68 -5.09
CA SER A 83 -9.95 4.06 -6.29
C SER A 83 -9.12 2.85 -6.79
N VAL A 84 -7.82 2.83 -6.48
CA VAL A 84 -6.91 1.75 -6.86
C VAL A 84 -7.19 0.52 -5.98
N MET A 85 -7.52 -0.60 -6.63
CA MET A 85 -7.80 -1.86 -5.93
C MET A 85 -6.59 -2.32 -5.09
N GLY A 86 -6.83 -2.54 -3.79
CA GLY A 86 -5.80 -2.90 -2.82
C GLY A 86 -5.26 -1.72 -2.02
N VAL A 87 -5.66 -0.49 -2.34
CA VAL A 87 -5.40 0.70 -1.53
C VAL A 87 -6.63 1.00 -0.69
N GLY A 88 -6.45 1.08 0.62
CA GLY A 88 -7.51 1.49 1.55
C GLY A 88 -7.09 2.73 2.34
N LEU A 89 -7.95 3.15 3.30
CA LEU A 89 -7.74 4.31 4.17
C LEU A 89 -6.30 4.40 4.67
N VAL A 90 -5.80 3.36 5.32
CA VAL A 90 -4.46 3.35 5.94
C VAL A 90 -3.34 3.58 4.92
N ILE A 91 -3.39 2.92 3.77
CA ILE A 91 -2.33 3.02 2.74
C ILE A 91 -2.38 4.40 2.08
N ALA A 92 -3.58 4.88 1.74
CA ALA A 92 -3.78 6.18 1.14
C ALA A 92 -3.32 7.30 2.09
N THR A 93 -3.72 7.24 3.36
CA THR A 93 -3.34 8.23 4.37
C THR A 93 -1.84 8.20 4.67
N ASP A 94 -1.22 7.02 4.81
CA ASP A 94 0.24 6.90 5.01
C ASP A 94 1.01 7.53 3.84
N LEU A 95 0.56 7.29 2.60
CA LEU A 95 1.14 7.92 1.41
C LEU A 95 0.97 9.44 1.44
N ILE A 96 -0.22 9.95 1.74
CA ILE A 96 -0.47 11.40 1.82
C ILE A 96 0.44 12.05 2.88
N ILE A 97 0.54 11.48 4.09
CA ILE A 97 1.37 12.01 5.18
C ILE A 97 2.86 12.05 4.78
N LYS A 98 3.36 10.96 4.18
CA LYS A 98 4.79 10.80 3.86
C LYS A 98 5.21 11.57 2.62
N THR A 99 4.33 11.69 1.64
CA THR A 99 4.59 12.40 0.39
C THR A 99 4.22 13.89 0.46
N GLY A 100 3.59 14.33 1.56
CA GLY A 100 3.07 15.69 1.70
C GLY A 100 1.98 15.98 0.66
N ASN A 101 0.98 15.10 0.57
CA ASN A 101 -0.07 15.12 -0.45
C ASN A 101 0.49 15.04 -1.89
N PHE A 102 1.45 14.15 -2.13
CA PHE A 102 2.13 13.95 -3.42
C PHE A 102 2.92 15.18 -3.95
N LYS A 103 3.13 16.21 -3.11
CA LYS A 103 3.88 17.42 -3.48
C LYS A 103 5.38 17.29 -3.21
N THR A 104 5.76 16.71 -2.07
CA THR A 104 7.17 16.55 -1.69
C THR A 104 7.84 15.45 -2.50
N ILE A 105 7.12 14.36 -2.73
CA ILE A 105 7.54 13.25 -3.59
C ILE A 105 6.62 13.28 -4.81
N ASP A 106 7.11 13.86 -5.89
CA ASP A 106 6.40 14.12 -7.13
C ASP A 106 6.26 12.89 -8.05
N THR A 107 7.20 11.94 -7.93
CA THR A 107 7.38 10.86 -8.89
C THR A 107 7.33 9.51 -8.22
N ALA A 108 6.64 8.57 -8.88
CA ALA A 108 6.54 7.18 -8.43
C ALA A 108 7.91 6.52 -8.21
N ARG A 109 8.94 6.93 -8.97
CA ARG A 109 10.31 6.42 -8.83
C ARG A 109 10.96 6.86 -7.51
N LYS A 110 10.83 8.14 -7.14
CA LYS A 110 11.30 8.65 -5.85
C LYS A 110 10.54 7.97 -4.71
N ALA A 111 9.23 7.79 -4.86
CA ALA A 111 8.41 7.07 -3.90
C ALA A 111 8.83 5.60 -3.73
N ALA A 112 9.11 4.90 -4.83
CA ALA A 112 9.56 3.49 -4.79
C ALA A 112 10.94 3.33 -4.14
N SER A 113 11.81 4.33 -4.34
CA SER A 113 13.11 4.42 -3.67
C SER A 113 12.93 4.65 -2.17
N TYR A 114 12.09 5.61 -1.78
CA TYR A 114 11.78 5.93 -0.39
C TYR A 114 11.14 4.75 0.37
N ALA A 115 10.18 4.06 -0.25
CA ALA A 115 9.56 2.85 0.30
C ALA A 115 10.48 1.61 0.27
N GLY A 116 11.66 1.69 -0.36
CA GLY A 116 12.56 0.55 -0.49
C GLY A 116 12.02 -0.61 -1.33
N VAL A 117 11.13 -0.30 -2.28
CA VAL A 117 10.59 -1.25 -3.25
C VAL A 117 11.49 -1.33 -4.48
N CYS A 118 12.17 -0.24 -4.84
CA CYS A 118 13.18 -0.25 -5.89
C CYS A 118 14.47 -0.95 -5.40
N PRO A 119 15.05 -1.88 -6.19
CA PRO A 119 16.38 -2.42 -5.89
C PRO A 119 17.43 -1.32 -6.07
N PHE A 120 18.36 -1.20 -5.11
CA PHE A 120 19.54 -0.35 -5.27
C PHE A 120 20.72 -1.19 -5.77
N PRO A 121 21.43 -0.74 -6.82
CA PRO A 121 22.64 -1.42 -7.26
C PRO A 121 23.66 -1.40 -6.12
N ASN A 122 24.22 -2.56 -5.81
CA ASN A 122 25.26 -2.70 -4.82
C ASN A 122 26.57 -2.97 -5.56
N ALA A 123 27.10 -1.93 -6.21
CA ALA A 123 28.32 -1.99 -6.98
C ALA A 123 29.38 -1.08 -6.36
N SER A 124 30.57 -1.61 -6.11
CA SER A 124 31.74 -0.83 -5.66
C SER A 124 32.92 -1.16 -6.56
N GLY A 125 33.36 -0.18 -7.36
CA GLY A 125 34.49 -0.35 -8.29
C GLY A 125 34.28 -1.56 -9.23
N ASN A 126 35.02 -2.64 -8.99
CA ASN A 126 35.03 -3.84 -9.81
C ASN A 126 34.08 -4.96 -9.36
N MET A 127 33.36 -4.79 -8.24
CA MET A 127 32.46 -5.81 -7.71
C MET A 127 30.99 -5.39 -7.87
N VAL A 128 30.22 -6.21 -8.60
CA VAL A 128 28.76 -6.08 -8.70
C VAL A 128 28.12 -7.11 -7.77
N GLY A 129 27.71 -6.64 -6.59
CA GLY A 129 26.96 -7.44 -5.62
C GLY A 129 25.47 -7.51 -5.95
N LYS A 130 24.74 -8.38 -5.22
CA LYS A 130 23.28 -8.44 -5.31
C LYS A 130 22.67 -7.13 -4.85
N SER A 131 21.69 -6.62 -5.61
CA SER A 131 20.96 -5.41 -5.24
C SER A 131 20.31 -5.54 -3.86
N ARG A 132 20.38 -4.49 -3.05
CA ARG A 132 19.82 -4.46 -1.70
C ARG A 132 18.80 -3.35 -1.56
N THR A 133 17.93 -3.44 -0.56
CA THR A 133 17.10 -2.33 -0.13
C THR A 133 17.94 -1.37 0.72
N SER A 134 17.75 -0.06 0.54
CA SER A 134 18.41 0.95 1.37
C SER A 134 18.08 0.76 2.86
N PRO A 135 19.05 0.94 3.78
CA PRO A 135 18.78 0.92 5.21
C PRO A 135 17.88 2.07 5.67
N PHE A 136 17.84 3.18 4.92
CA PHE A 136 17.00 4.35 5.18
C PHE A 136 15.59 4.23 4.59
N ALA A 137 15.23 3.08 4.01
CA ALA A 137 13.91 2.87 3.45
C ALA A 137 12.84 2.80 4.54
N ASP A 138 11.65 3.33 4.23
CA ASP A 138 10.50 3.26 5.11
C ASP A 138 9.90 1.84 5.13
N LYS A 139 10.21 1.10 6.20
CA LYS A 139 9.77 -0.29 6.39
C LYS A 139 8.26 -0.41 6.64
N GLU A 140 7.64 0.61 7.22
CA GLU A 140 6.21 0.63 7.49
C GLU A 140 5.43 0.76 6.17
N LEU A 141 5.81 1.74 5.33
CA LEU A 141 5.23 1.92 4.01
C LEU A 141 5.43 0.67 3.14
N LYS A 142 6.62 0.04 3.19
CA LYS A 142 6.86 -1.22 2.48
C LYS A 142 5.91 -2.34 2.92
N SER A 143 5.65 -2.46 4.22
CA SER A 143 4.75 -3.47 4.77
C SER A 143 3.30 -3.20 4.36
N LEU A 144 2.88 -1.94 4.36
CA LEU A 144 1.56 -1.51 3.90
C LEU A 144 1.34 -1.77 2.41
N LEU A 145 2.32 -1.42 1.57
CA LEU A 145 2.30 -1.71 0.14
C LEU A 145 2.26 -3.22 -0.13
N TYR A 146 2.93 -4.03 0.68
CA TYR A 146 2.88 -5.48 0.55
C TYR A 146 1.47 -6.03 0.81
N MET A 147 0.82 -5.55 1.86
CA MET A 147 -0.57 -5.92 2.16
C MET A 147 -1.53 -5.45 1.06
N GLY A 148 -1.32 -4.24 0.53
CA GLY A 148 -2.10 -3.72 -0.59
C GLY A 148 -1.90 -4.55 -1.86
N ALA A 149 -0.65 -4.89 -2.20
CA ALA A 149 -0.32 -5.72 -3.36
C ALA A 149 -0.91 -7.14 -3.22
N LYS A 150 -0.90 -7.71 -2.02
CA LYS A 150 -1.54 -9.01 -1.73
C LYS A 150 -3.05 -8.96 -2.00
N SER A 151 -3.71 -7.90 -1.56
CA SER A 151 -5.13 -7.67 -1.85
C SER A 151 -5.37 -7.47 -3.35
N ALA A 152 -4.55 -6.65 -4.01
CA ALA A 152 -4.63 -6.39 -5.44
C ALA A 152 -4.48 -7.68 -6.28
N VAL A 153 -3.49 -8.53 -5.98
CA VAL A 153 -3.31 -9.83 -6.66
C VAL A 153 -4.52 -10.75 -6.47
N LYS A 154 -5.16 -10.70 -5.29
CA LYS A 154 -6.34 -11.52 -5.00
C LYS A 154 -7.58 -11.01 -5.73
N HIS A 155 -7.81 -9.72 -5.81
CA HIS A 155 -9.09 -9.16 -6.28
C HIS A 155 -9.05 -8.54 -7.68
N ASN A 156 -7.87 -8.11 -8.15
CA ASN A 156 -7.69 -7.48 -9.45
C ASN A 156 -7.14 -8.47 -10.48
N LYS A 157 -7.85 -8.62 -11.60
CA LYS A 157 -7.47 -9.51 -12.71
C LYS A 157 -6.09 -9.18 -13.28
N GLU A 158 -5.77 -7.89 -13.46
CA GLU A 158 -4.51 -7.43 -14.03
C GLU A 158 -3.31 -7.83 -13.14
N TYR A 159 -3.42 -7.61 -11.83
CA TYR A 159 -2.37 -7.97 -10.87
C TYR A 159 -2.22 -9.49 -10.74
N ARG A 160 -3.34 -10.22 -10.81
CA ARG A 160 -3.33 -11.69 -10.80
C ARG A 160 -2.60 -12.26 -12.01
N LEU A 161 -2.93 -11.78 -13.22
CA LEU A 161 -2.27 -12.20 -14.45
C LEU A 161 -0.78 -11.83 -14.44
N TYR A 162 -0.44 -10.64 -13.95
CA TYR A 162 0.94 -10.22 -13.78
C TYR A 162 1.71 -11.17 -12.84
N TYR A 163 1.11 -11.51 -11.70
CA TYR A 163 1.70 -12.45 -10.74
C TYR A 163 1.93 -13.83 -11.36
N GLN A 164 0.92 -14.37 -12.05
CA GLN A 164 0.99 -15.68 -12.71
C GLN A 164 2.04 -15.72 -13.83
N LYS A 165 2.10 -14.69 -14.70
CA LYS A 165 3.12 -14.56 -15.75
C LYS A 165 4.53 -14.61 -15.14
N LYS A 166 4.77 -13.87 -14.05
CA LYS A 166 6.08 -13.89 -13.38
C LYS A 166 6.39 -15.20 -12.64
N GLN A 167 5.37 -15.91 -12.17
CA GLN A 167 5.53 -17.23 -11.59
C GLN A 167 5.92 -18.27 -12.65
N GLN A 168 5.31 -18.20 -13.85
CA GLN A 168 5.67 -19.04 -15.00
C GLN A 168 7.09 -18.74 -15.51
N GLU A 169 7.55 -17.49 -15.42
CA GLU A 169 8.96 -17.11 -15.67
C GLU A 169 9.95 -17.69 -14.62
N GLY A 170 9.49 -18.45 -13.61
CA GLY A 170 10.34 -19.07 -12.59
C GLY A 170 10.85 -18.11 -11.51
N LYS A 171 10.25 -16.92 -11.37
CA LYS A 171 10.71 -15.93 -10.38
C LYS A 171 10.26 -16.29 -8.96
N PRO A 172 11.07 -16.00 -7.93
CA PRO A 172 10.69 -16.28 -6.54
C PRO A 172 9.55 -15.38 -6.08
N HIS A 173 8.66 -15.92 -5.23
CA HIS A 173 7.45 -15.25 -4.73
C HIS A 173 7.67 -13.81 -4.26
N TYR A 174 8.65 -13.59 -3.38
CA TYR A 174 8.91 -12.26 -2.81
C TYR A 174 9.40 -11.25 -3.84
N LEU A 175 10.11 -11.69 -4.89
CA LEU A 175 10.50 -10.81 -5.99
C LEU A 175 9.26 -10.39 -6.81
N ILE A 176 8.34 -11.33 -7.05
CA ILE A 176 7.08 -11.05 -7.75
C ILE A 176 6.24 -10.05 -6.95
N MET A 177 6.10 -10.24 -5.63
CA MET A 177 5.37 -9.30 -4.80
C MET A 177 6.05 -7.94 -4.70
N ASN A 178 7.38 -7.87 -4.67
CA ASN A 178 8.09 -6.60 -4.74
C ASN A 178 7.80 -5.86 -6.06
N ASN A 179 7.73 -6.59 -7.17
CA ASN A 179 7.33 -6.00 -8.45
C ASN A 179 5.85 -5.56 -8.45
N ALA A 180 4.96 -6.33 -7.83
CA ALA A 180 3.54 -5.97 -7.69
C ALA A 180 3.36 -4.71 -6.83
N MET A 181 4.10 -4.57 -5.73
CA MET A 181 4.16 -3.35 -4.92
C MET A 181 4.62 -2.15 -5.75
N ASN A 182 5.67 -2.30 -6.56
CA ASN A 182 6.16 -1.23 -7.41
C ASN A 182 5.12 -0.82 -8.46
N LYS A 183 4.44 -1.80 -9.06
CA LYS A 183 3.35 -1.57 -10.01
C LYS A 183 2.19 -0.84 -9.34
N LEU A 184 1.79 -1.25 -8.14
CA LEU A 184 0.74 -0.59 -7.35
C LEU A 184 1.09 0.86 -7.05
N LEU A 185 2.30 1.14 -6.56
CA LEU A 185 2.74 2.50 -6.26
C LEU A 185 2.76 3.38 -7.52
N ARG A 186 3.25 2.86 -8.66
CA ARG A 186 3.21 3.58 -9.95
C ARG A 186 1.78 3.88 -10.41
N THR A 187 0.85 2.96 -10.16
CA THR A 187 -0.56 3.13 -10.53
C THR A 187 -1.21 4.24 -9.71
N ILE A 188 -0.95 4.30 -8.40
CA ILE A 188 -1.44 5.37 -7.53
C ILE A 188 -0.97 6.73 -8.04
N TYR A 189 0.32 6.89 -8.28
CA TYR A 189 0.89 8.14 -8.79
C TYR A 189 0.35 8.51 -10.18
N SER A 190 0.11 7.52 -11.05
CA SER A 190 -0.49 7.76 -12.36
C SER A 190 -1.92 8.29 -12.25
N VAL A 191 -2.73 7.73 -11.34
CA VAL A 191 -4.12 8.12 -11.10
C VAL A 191 -4.19 9.52 -10.47
N VAL A 192 -3.33 9.81 -9.49
CA VAL A 192 -3.23 11.14 -8.86
C VAL A 192 -2.78 12.19 -9.87
N ASN A 193 -1.74 11.92 -10.67
CA ASN A 193 -1.22 12.89 -11.63
C ASN A 193 -2.16 13.13 -12.82
N SER A 194 -2.89 12.10 -13.26
CA SER A 194 -3.87 12.22 -14.34
C SER A 194 -5.22 12.77 -13.89
N LYS A 195 -5.47 12.84 -12.56
CA LYS A 195 -6.77 13.19 -11.98
C LYS A 195 -7.94 12.35 -12.53
N THR A 196 -7.64 11.12 -12.96
CA THR A 196 -8.65 10.18 -13.46
C THR A 196 -8.76 8.96 -12.55
N PRO A 197 -9.95 8.56 -12.11
CA PRO A 197 -10.12 7.43 -11.20
C PRO A 197 -9.69 6.12 -11.87
N TYR A 198 -9.19 5.18 -11.05
CA TYR A 198 -8.72 3.89 -11.54
C TYR A 198 -9.85 3.06 -12.18
N ARG A 199 -9.64 2.63 -13.43
CA ARG A 199 -10.55 1.73 -14.13
C ARG A 199 -10.16 0.28 -13.86
N ARG A 200 -11.07 -0.49 -13.26
CA ARG A 200 -10.83 -1.89 -12.85
C ARG A 200 -10.59 -2.84 -14.03
N ASP A 201 -11.22 -2.57 -15.17
CA ASP A 201 -11.11 -3.41 -16.37
C ASP A 201 -9.92 -3.04 -17.26
N TYR A 202 -9.16 -2.02 -16.87
CA TYR A 202 -7.99 -1.60 -17.62
C TYR A 202 -6.85 -2.60 -17.43
N ILE A 203 -6.44 -3.22 -18.53
CA ILE A 203 -5.27 -4.09 -18.57
C ILE A 203 -4.15 -3.30 -19.24
N CYS A 204 -3.06 -3.00 -18.51
CA CYS A 204 -1.88 -2.42 -19.13
C CYS A 204 -1.24 -3.45 -20.06
N LEU A 205 -1.42 -3.27 -21.37
CA LEU A 205 -0.64 -3.96 -22.39
C LEU A 205 0.81 -3.46 -22.33
N ASP A 206 1.78 -4.37 -22.48
CA ASP A 206 3.19 -3.98 -22.58
C ASP A 206 3.35 -3.08 -23.83
N PRO A 207 3.98 -1.89 -23.73
CA PRO A 207 4.24 -1.06 -24.89
C PRO A 207 4.95 -1.80 -26.03
N ARG A 208 5.80 -2.80 -25.71
CA ARG A 208 6.47 -3.65 -26.71
C ARG A 208 5.51 -4.63 -27.40
N GLU A 209 4.43 -5.01 -26.73
CA GLU A 209 3.35 -5.83 -27.30
C GLU A 209 2.31 -4.97 -28.04
N ARG A 210 2.28 -3.64 -27.84
CA ARG A 210 1.44 -2.71 -28.61
C ARG A 210 1.92 -2.55 -30.05
N GLU A 211 3.21 -2.37 -30.28
CA GLU A 211 3.78 -2.19 -31.63
C GLU A 211 3.53 -3.43 -32.52
N ILE A 212 3.52 -4.63 -31.94
CA ILE A 212 3.21 -5.88 -32.66
C ILE A 212 1.73 -5.93 -33.07
N ASN A 213 0.82 -5.48 -32.19
CA ASN A 213 -0.62 -5.48 -32.46
C ASN A 213 -1.09 -4.27 -33.29
N GLU A 214 -0.38 -3.14 -33.26
CA GLU A 214 -0.66 -1.97 -34.12
C GLU A 214 -0.28 -2.25 -35.58
N ASN A 215 0.79 -3.02 -35.81
CA ASN A 215 1.14 -3.52 -37.15
C ASN A 215 0.14 -4.55 -37.72
N ASP A 216 -0.67 -5.19 -36.87
CA ASP A 216 -1.76 -6.08 -37.27
C ASP A 216 -3.13 -5.34 -37.37
N LYS A 217 -3.19 -4.10 -36.89
CA LYS A 217 -4.37 -3.21 -36.91
C LYS A 217 -4.34 -2.18 -38.04
N GLY A 218 -3.72 -2.53 -39.17
CA GLY A 218 -3.90 -1.84 -40.46
C GLY A 218 -5.36 -1.83 -40.97
N SER A 219 -6.34 -2.34 -40.21
CA SER A 219 -7.76 -2.22 -40.53
C SER A 219 -8.61 -2.13 -39.26
N LYS A 220 -8.59 -0.96 -38.62
CA LYS A 220 -9.80 -0.20 -38.19
C LYS A 220 -9.37 0.92 -37.26
N LYS A 221 -9.43 2.16 -37.77
CA LYS A 221 -9.60 3.37 -36.97
C LYS A 221 -10.74 3.14 -35.97
N ILE A 222 -10.57 3.57 -34.72
CA ILE A 222 -11.49 4.47 -34.00
C ILE A 222 -10.80 4.90 -32.69
N VAL A 223 -10.88 6.20 -32.48
CA VAL A 223 -10.35 7.03 -31.40
C VAL A 223 -11.36 7.07 -30.24
N ALA A 224 -10.84 7.37 -29.04
CA ALA A 224 -11.49 7.74 -27.76
C ALA A 224 -11.74 6.61 -26.74
#